data_AF-A0A920AKQ0-F1
#
_entry.id   AF-A0A920AKQ0-F1
#
_cell.length_a   1.000
_cell.length_b   1.000
_cell.length_c   1.000
_cell.angle_alpha   90.00
_cell.angle_beta   90.00
_cell.angle_gamma   90.00
#
_symmetry.space_group_name_H-M   'P 1'
#
loop_
_entity.id
_entity.type
_entity.pdbx_description
1 polymer ?
#
loop_
_entity_poly.entity_id
_entity_poly.type
_entity_poly.pdbx_seq_one_letter_code
_entity_poly.pdbx_strand_id
1 'polypeptide(L)'
;MVALEGAEIKYSTVQNWYPGDEEGKGGVYNFVTKRGDCRGDNSKISWTQVETGSAITWKYPSCILKGIIHQVNFIQLPYQIITNKLIVVLK
;
A
#
# COMPACT_ATOMS: atom_id res chain seq x y z
N MET A 1 7.26 6.59 -3.88
CA MET A 1 8.04 7.28 -2.83
C MET A 1 9.47 6.79 -2.88
N VAL A 2 10.43 7.64 -2.52
CA VAL A 2 11.85 7.31 -2.52
C VAL A 2 12.41 7.69 -1.16
N ALA A 3 12.92 6.72 -0.41
CA ALA A 3 13.62 6.96 0.84
C ALA A 3 15.12 7.02 0.55
N LEU A 4 15.73 8.16 0.91
CA LEU A 4 17.17 8.38 0.82
C LEU A 4 17.87 7.81 2.07
N GLU A 5 19.19 7.95 2.13
CA GLU A 5 20.02 7.44 3.23
C GLU A 5 19.55 8.00 4.58
N GLY A 6 19.36 7.11 5.56
CA GLY A 6 18.86 7.44 6.90
C GLY A 6 17.43 7.99 6.96
N ALA A 7 16.70 8.06 5.84
CA ALA A 7 15.36 8.64 5.81
C ALA A 7 14.27 7.63 6.21
N GLU A 8 13.33 8.08 7.04
CA GLU A 8 12.11 7.34 7.37
C GLU A 8 10.88 8.00 6.71
N ILE A 9 10.12 7.22 5.94
CA ILE A 9 8.85 7.64 5.34
C ILE A 9 7.72 6.84 5.98
N LYS A 10 6.80 7.54 6.65
CA LYS A 10 5.55 6.97 7.14
C LYS A 10 4.41 7.44 6.25
N TYR A 11 3.76 6.52 5.56
CA TYR A 11 2.69 6.82 4.63
C TYR A 11 1.41 6.09 5.04
N SER A 12 0.41 6.88 5.40
CA SER A 12 -0.90 6.39 5.80
C SER A 12 -1.94 6.69 4.73
N THR A 13 -2.83 5.74 4.46
CA THR A 13 -3.96 5.94 3.56
C THR A 13 -5.24 5.47 4.23
N VAL A 14 -6.24 6.35 4.27
CA VAL A 14 -7.60 6.00 4.69
C VAL A 14 -8.51 6.23 3.49
N GLN A 15 -9.22 5.19 3.08
CA GLN A 15 -10.20 5.27 1.99
C GLN A 15 -11.53 4.69 2.47
N ASN A 16 -12.56 5.51 2.34
CA ASN A 16 -13.94 5.16 2.63
C ASN A 16 -14.78 5.46 1.39
N TRP A 17 -15.30 4.42 0.76
CA TRP A 17 -16.11 4.52 -0.44
C TRP A 17 -17.54 4.06 -0.19
N TYR A 18 -18.44 4.44 -1.09
CA TYR A 18 -19.78 3.86 -1.12
C TYR A 18 -19.72 2.51 -1.85
N PRO A 19 -20.17 1.39 -1.24
CA PRO A 19 -20.01 0.04 -1.80
C PRO A 19 -20.95 -0.28 -2.96
N GLY A 20 -21.94 0.58 -3.21
CA GLY A 20 -23.04 0.30 -4.14
C GLY A 20 -24.34 0.00 -3.39
N ASP A 21 -25.42 -0.10 -4.15
CA ASP A 21 -26.71 -0.59 -3.65
C ASP A 21 -26.76 -2.13 -3.63
N GLU A 22 -27.87 -2.67 -3.12
CA GLU A 22 -28.09 -4.13 -2.99
C GLU A 22 -28.20 -4.83 -4.36
N GLU A 23 -28.47 -4.10 -5.45
CA GLU A 23 -28.46 -4.64 -6.82
C GLU A 23 -27.05 -4.61 -7.45
N GLY A 24 -26.04 -4.12 -6.72
CA GLY A 24 -24.68 -3.94 -7.22
C GLY A 24 -24.53 -2.78 -8.20
N LYS A 25 -25.51 -1.86 -8.27
CA LYS A 25 -25.42 -0.61 -9.02
C LYS A 25 -24.77 0.46 -8.16
N GLY A 26 -23.81 1.13 -8.77
CA GLY A 26 -22.92 2.01 -8.03
C GLY A 26 -21.89 1.21 -7.22
N GLY A 27 -20.91 1.92 -6.69
CA GLY A 27 -19.74 1.30 -6.09
C GLY A 27 -18.45 1.70 -6.81
N VAL A 28 -17.40 1.89 -6.04
CA VAL A 28 -16.10 2.32 -6.59
C VAL A 28 -15.20 1.11 -6.82
N TYR A 29 -14.65 1.03 -8.03
CA TYR A 29 -13.54 0.14 -8.36
C TYR A 29 -12.22 0.83 -8.02
N ASN A 30 -11.47 0.24 -7.09
CA ASN A 30 -10.29 0.87 -6.52
C ASN A 30 -9.03 0.09 -6.89
N PHE A 31 -8.51 0.39 -8.09
CA PHE A 31 -7.28 -0.21 -8.61
C PHE A 31 -6.10 0.71 -8.32
N VAL A 32 -5.19 0.29 -7.44
CA VAL A 32 -4.08 1.14 -6.98
C VAL A 32 -2.75 0.40 -7.00
N THR A 33 -1.76 0.98 -7.69
CA THR A 33 -0.36 0.57 -7.61
C THR A 33 0.44 1.59 -6.81
N LYS A 34 1.04 1.17 -5.70
CA LYS A 34 1.96 1.99 -4.90
C LYS A 34 3.37 1.43 -5.02
N ARG A 35 4.37 2.29 -5.11
CA ARG A 35 5.78 1.88 -5.14
C ARG A 35 6.62 2.69 -4.15
N GLY A 36 7.37 1.99 -3.31
CA GLY A 36 8.44 2.53 -2.47
C GLY A 36 9.80 2.08 -3.00
N ASP A 37 10.79 2.96 -2.94
CA ASP A 37 12.17 2.71 -3.35
C ASP A 37 13.08 3.14 -2.19
N CYS A 38 13.63 2.17 -1.46
CA CYS A 38 14.62 2.35 -0.41
C CYS A 38 16.01 2.40 -1.06
N ARG A 39 16.47 3.61 -1.42
CA ARG A 39 17.71 3.80 -2.19
C ARG A 39 18.95 3.98 -1.34
N GLY A 40 18.81 4.50 -0.13
CA GLY A 40 19.94 4.72 0.76
C GLY A 40 20.04 3.68 1.86
N ASP A 41 21.22 3.56 2.44
CA ASP A 41 21.44 2.72 3.61
C ASP A 41 20.65 3.23 4.81
N ASN A 42 20.21 2.30 5.66
CA ASN A 42 19.35 2.55 6.81
C ASN A 42 18.02 3.27 6.48
N SER A 43 17.51 3.12 5.25
CA SER A 43 16.24 3.71 4.85
C SER A 43 15.03 2.89 5.31
N LYS A 44 13.97 3.58 5.72
CA LYS A 44 12.76 2.97 6.28
C LYS A 44 11.50 3.48 5.60
N ILE A 45 10.64 2.56 5.17
CA ILE A 45 9.31 2.88 4.64
C ILE A 45 8.28 2.11 5.45
N SER A 46 7.37 2.83 6.09
CA SER A 46 6.23 2.25 6.82
C SER A 46 4.93 2.66 6.16
N TRP A 47 4.15 1.65 5.79
CA TRP A 47 2.83 1.80 5.20
C TRP A 47 1.74 1.36 6.17
N THR A 48 0.75 2.22 6.32
CA THR A 48 -0.48 1.88 7.02
C THR A 48 -1.66 2.19 6.12
N GLN A 49 -2.54 1.22 5.92
CA GLN A 49 -3.73 1.45 5.11
C GLN A 49 -4.99 0.87 5.75
N VAL A 50 -6.05 1.66 5.66
CA VAL A 50 -7.40 1.32 6.12
C VAL A 50 -8.36 1.61 4.97
N GLU A 51 -9.12 0.59 4.59
CA GLU A 51 -9.93 0.61 3.38
C GLU A 51 -11.27 -0.05 3.63
N THR A 52 -12.33 0.66 3.26
CA THR A 52 -13.71 0.20 3.45
C THR A 52 -14.63 0.72 2.35
N GLY A 53 -15.64 -0.08 2.02
CA GLY A 53 -16.77 0.33 1.19
C GLY A 53 -16.51 0.44 -0.31
N SER A 54 -15.47 -0.20 -0.85
CA SER A 54 -15.31 -0.34 -2.32
C SER A 54 -16.06 -1.58 -2.81
N ALA A 55 -16.65 -1.54 -4.01
CA ALA A 55 -17.23 -2.74 -4.60
C ALA A 55 -16.16 -3.82 -4.89
N ILE A 56 -15.04 -3.40 -5.49
CA ILE A 56 -13.83 -4.23 -5.64
C ILE A 56 -12.61 -3.36 -5.39
N THR A 57 -11.67 -3.86 -4.59
CA THR A 57 -10.36 -3.25 -4.40
C THR A 57 -9.26 -4.22 -4.85
N TRP A 58 -8.38 -3.73 -5.70
CA TRP A 58 -7.15 -4.43 -6.09
C TRP A 58 -5.95 -3.53 -5.86
N LYS A 59 -5.07 -3.91 -4.93
CA LYS A 59 -3.86 -3.13 -4.66
C LYS A 59 -2.60 -3.95 -4.80
N TYR A 60 -1.65 -3.33 -5.48
CA TYR A 60 -0.31 -3.86 -5.70
C TYR A 60 0.72 -2.89 -5.13
N PRO A 61 0.87 -2.83 -3.79
CA PRO A 61 1.99 -2.15 -3.18
C PRO A 61 3.27 -2.94 -3.48
N SER A 62 4.31 -2.22 -3.87
CA SER A 62 5.63 -2.78 -4.17
C SER A 62 6.71 -1.99 -3.45
N CYS A 63 7.73 -2.69 -2.96
CA CYS A 63 8.89 -2.08 -2.35
C CYS A 63 10.17 -2.59 -3.00
N ILE A 64 11.01 -1.67 -3.45
CA ILE A 64 12.33 -1.96 -3.99
C ILE A 64 13.35 -1.60 -2.92
N LEU A 65 14.26 -2.52 -2.64
CA LEU A 65 15.29 -2.44 -1.61
C LEU A 65 16.66 -2.44 -2.32
N LYS A 66 17.47 -1.38 -2.16
CA LYS A 66 18.72 -1.15 -2.93
C LYS A 66 19.94 -0.72 -2.08
N GLY A 67 20.24 -1.43 -1.00
CA GLY A 67 21.31 -1.13 -0.04
C GLY A 67 21.35 -2.13 1.11
N ILE A 68 22.07 -1.83 2.18
CA ILE A 68 22.55 -2.85 3.13
C ILE A 68 21.56 -3.11 4.28
N ILE A 69 20.99 -2.05 4.86
CA ILE A 69 20.04 -2.14 5.99
C ILE A 69 18.78 -1.38 5.63
N HIS A 70 17.66 -2.07 5.49
CA HIS A 70 16.37 -1.46 5.18
C HIS A 70 15.26 -2.07 6.00
N GLN A 71 14.28 -1.25 6.35
CA GLN A 71 13.09 -1.74 7.04
C GLN A 71 11.83 -1.31 6.27
N VAL A 72 11.01 -2.31 5.91
CA VAL A 72 9.70 -2.08 5.30
C VAL A 72 8.64 -2.65 6.22
N ASN A 73 7.76 -1.78 6.71
CA ASN A 73 6.59 -2.18 7.47
C ASN A 73 5.35 -1.98 6.61
N PHE A 74 4.50 -2.99 6.55
CA PHE A 74 3.24 -2.91 5.83
C PHE A 74 2.11 -3.41 6.72
N ILE A 75 1.23 -2.49 7.10
CA ILE A 75 0.07 -2.75 7.94
C ILE A 75 -1.18 -2.44 7.13
N GLN A 76 -2.08 -3.41 7.04
CA GLN A 76 -3.35 -3.26 6.34
C GLN A 76 -4.48 -3.80 7.20
N LEU A 77 -5.54 -3.00 7.32
CA LEU A 77 -6.77 -3.36 7.99
C LEU A 77 -7.93 -3.31 6.98
N PRO A 78 -8.31 -4.46 6.38
CA PRO A 78 -9.45 -4.52 5.47
C PRO A 78 -10.77 -4.70 6.24
N TYR A 79 -11.84 -4.04 5.79
CA TYR A 79 -13.22 -4.27 6.27
C TYR A 79 -14.10 -5.05 5.25
N GLN A 80 -13.51 -5.46 4.11
CA GLN A 80 -14.13 -6.22 3.01
C GLN A 80 -13.09 -7.13 2.30
N ILE A 81 -13.51 -7.93 1.31
CA ILE A 81 -12.62 -8.81 0.53
C ILE A 81 -11.67 -7.93 -0.32
N ILE A 82 -10.41 -7.86 0.09
CA ILE A 82 -9.35 -7.13 -0.61
C ILE A 82 -8.32 -8.13 -1.10
N THR A 83 -8.07 -8.16 -2.41
CA THR A 83 -7.01 -8.99 -2.99
C THR A 83 -5.73 -8.18 -3.07
N ASN A 84 -4.77 -8.43 -2.17
CA ASN A 84 -3.50 -7.72 -2.17
C ASN A 84 -2.32 -8.67 -2.32
N LYS A 85 -1.36 -8.25 -3.14
CA LYS A 85 -0.08 -8.93 -3.31
C LYS A 85 1.03 -7.92 -3.08
N LEU A 86 1.68 -7.99 -1.92
CA LEU A 86 2.90 -7.25 -1.66
C LEU A 86 4.03 -7.91 -2.45
N ILE A 87 4.68 -7.12 -3.31
CA ILE A 87 5.84 -7.58 -4.07
C ILE A 87 7.06 -6.84 -3.55
N VAL A 88 7.96 -7.58 -2.88
CA VAL A 88 9.27 -7.09 -2.44
C VAL A 88 10.30 -7.52 -3.47
N VAL A 89 11.03 -6.55 -4.03
CA VAL A 89 12.10 -6.81 -5.00
C VAL A 89 13.42 -6.42 -4.35
N LEU A 90 14.28 -7.42 -4.14
CA LEU A 90 15.68 -7.23 -3.72
C LEU A 90 16.52 -6.99 -4.97
N LYS A 91 17.35 -5.94 -4.95
CA LYS A 91 18.28 -5.62 -6.02
C LYS A 91 19.69 -5.41 -5.49
#